data_AF-A0A7J3VPN4-F1
#
_entry.id   AF-A0A7J3VPN4-F1
#
_cell.length_a   1.000
_cell.length_b   1.000
_cell.length_c   1.000
_cell.angle_alpha   90.00
_cell.angle_beta   90.00
_cell.angle_gamma   90.00
#
_symmetry.space_group_name_H-M   'P 1'
#
loop_
_entity.id
_entity.type
_entity.pdbx_description
1 polymer ?
#
loop_
_entity_poly.entity_id
_entity_poly.type
_entity_poly.pdbx_seq_one_letter_code
_entity_poly.pdbx_strand_id
1 'polypeptide(L)' 'MSYAHPEVLVSTQWVQEHLNDPKVRIAEVDYDPTSNYMLGHVPNAVLFDWKKDINDPVRRDIL' A
#
# COMPACT_ATOMS: atom_id res chain seq x y z
N MET A 1 -13.68 -10.49 20.48
CA MET A 1 -12.35 -11.04 20.16
C MET A 1 -11.45 -9.88 19.76
N SER A 2 -10.27 -9.75 20.36
CA SER A 2 -9.27 -8.78 19.92
C SER A 2 -8.39 -9.38 18.84
N TYR A 3 -7.79 -8.53 17.99
CA TYR A 3 -6.72 -8.98 17.09
C TYR A 3 -5.54 -9.54 17.90
N ALA A 4 -4.83 -10.52 17.32
CA ALA A 4 -3.63 -11.09 17.93
C ALA A 4 -2.46 -10.09 17.95
N HIS A 5 -2.37 -9.27 16.90
CA HIS A 5 -1.39 -8.19 16.73
C HIS A 5 -2.12 -6.91 16.30
N PRO A 6 -2.70 -6.13 17.23
CA PRO A 6 -3.39 -4.90 16.86
C PRO A 6 -2.46 -3.81 16.32
N GLU A 7 -1.16 -3.86 16.63
CA GLU A 7 -0.15 -2.86 16.23
C GLU A 7 0.18 -2.85 14.74
N VAL A 8 -0.14 -3.92 14.00
CA VAL A 8 0.15 -4.01 12.55
C VAL A 8 -0.98 -3.45 11.68
N LEU A 9 -2.10 -3.04 12.27
CA LEU A 9 -3.23 -2.44 11.58
C LEU A 9 -3.48 -1.04 12.13
N VAL A 10 -3.40 -0.05 11.25
CA VAL A 10 -3.62 1.36 11.60
C VAL A 10 -4.97 1.85 11.07
N SER A 11 -5.50 2.90 11.67
CA SER A 11 -6.70 3.58 11.19
C SER A 11 -6.38 4.56 10.06
N THR A 12 -7.40 4.96 9.29
CA THR A 12 -7.25 6.02 8.28
C THR A 12 -6.83 7.37 8.89
N GLN A 13 -7.32 7.67 10.10
CA GLN A 13 -6.92 8.86 10.86
C GLN A 13 -5.42 8.83 11.17
N TRP A 14 -4.88 7.69 11.60
CA TRP A 14 -3.44 7.55 11.87
C TRP A 14 -2.62 7.84 10.61
N VAL A 15 -3.05 7.34 9.44
CA VAL A 15 -2.37 7.61 8.17
C VAL A 15 -2.35 9.10 7.84
N GLN A 16 -3.49 9.79 8.03
CA GLN A 16 -3.59 11.23 7.82
C GLN A 16 -2.65 12.02 8.75
N GLU A 17 -2.51 11.60 10.01
CA GLU A 17 -1.62 12.24 10.98
C GLU A 17 -0.13 12.03 10.67
N HIS A 18 0.22 10.94 9.97
CA HIS A 18 1.61 10.57 9.68
C HIS A 18 2.04 10.83 8.23
N LEU A 19 1.28 11.60 7.44
CA LEU A 19 1.58 11.89 6.02
C LEU A 19 2.99 12.46 5.74
N ASN A 20 3.58 13.13 6.74
CA ASN A 20 4.88 13.78 6.64
C ASN A 20 5.90 13.25 7.66
N ASP A 21 5.62 12.13 8.33
CA ASP A 21 6.57 11.54 9.28
C ASP A 21 7.76 10.96 8.48
N PRO A 22 9.01 11.43 8.72
CA PRO A 22 10.19 10.93 8.00
C PRO A 22 10.51 9.45 8.27
N LYS A 23 9.88 8.83 9.28
CA LYS A 23 10.01 7.41 9.60
C LYS A 23 8.92 6.54 8.98
N VAL A 24 7.92 7.14 8.33
CA VAL A 24 6.78 6.41 7.74
C VAL A 24 6.81 6.57 6.22
N ARG A 25 6.59 5.46 5.51
CA ARG A 25 6.34 5.49 4.06
C ARG A 25 5.00 4.82 3.78
N ILE A 26 4.11 5.58 3.14
CA ILE A 26 2.83 5.07 2.66
C ILE A 26 3.06 4.46 1.27
N ALA A 27 2.57 3.25 1.07
CA ALA A 27 2.63 2.57 -0.22
C ALA A 27 1.24 2.04 -0.59
N GLU A 28 0.80 2.34 -1.81
CA GLU A 28 -0.37 1.73 -2.42
C GLU A 28 0.09 0.53 -3.24
N VAL A 29 -0.58 -0.61 -3.05
CA VAL A 29 -0.34 -1.83 -3.82
C VAL A 29 -1.60 -2.12 -4.61
N ASP A 30 -1.51 -2.11 -5.93
CA ASP A 30 -2.68 -2.24 -6.79
C ASP A 30 -2.43 -3.13 -8.02
N TYR A 31 -3.47 -3.82 -8.45
CA TYR A 31 -3.54 -4.62 -9.66
C TYR A 31 -3.85 -3.79 -10.93
N ASP A 32 -4.56 -2.67 -10.77
CA ASP A 32 -4.85 -1.71 -11.84
C ASP A 32 -4.54 -0.26 -11.42
N PRO A 33 -3.25 0.11 -11.38
CA PRO A 33 -2.84 1.45 -10.98
C PRO A 33 -3.32 2.56 -11.92
N THR A 34 -3.72 2.24 -13.16
CA THR A 34 -4.17 3.27 -14.11
C THR A 34 -5.53 3.83 -13.71
N SER A 35 -6.44 2.94 -13.29
CA SER A 35 -7.78 3.34 -12.85
C SER A 35 -7.84 3.81 -11.39
N ASN A 36 -6.82 3.51 -10.58
CA ASN A 36 -6.83 3.82 -9.15
C ASN A 36 -5.76 4.86 -8.83
N TYR A 37 -4.52 4.43 -8.58
CA TYR A 37 -3.40 5.30 -8.21
C TYR A 37 -3.28 6.55 -9.10
N MET A 38 -3.34 6.39 -10.42
CA MET A 38 -3.13 7.53 -11.35
C MET A 38 -4.30 8.53 -11.37
N LEU A 39 -5.51 8.13 -10.98
CA LEU A 39 -6.64 9.06 -10.84
C LEU A 39 -6.58 9.83 -9.52
N GLY A 40 -6.05 9.21 -8.47
CA GLY A 40 -5.85 9.83 -7.18
C GLY A 40 -5.42 8.81 -6.14
N HIS A 41 -4.48 9.22 -5.30
CA HIS A 41 -3.91 8.40 -4.24
C HIS A 41 -3.66 9.26 -2.99
N VAL A 42 -3.36 8.60 -1.88
CA VAL A 42 -2.97 9.28 -0.63
C VAL A 42 -1.73 10.14 -0.89
N PRO A 43 -1.66 11.39 -0.40
CA PRO A 43 -0.49 12.25 -0.60
C PRO A 43 0.81 11.57 -0.17
N ASN A 44 1.86 11.75 -0.97
CA ASN A 44 3.21 11.18 -0.77
C ASN A 44 3.29 9.63 -0.82
N ALA A 45 2.19 8.94 -1.09
CA ALA A 45 2.23 7.49 -1.29
C ALA A 45 3.12 7.14 -2.48
N VAL A 46 3.75 5.96 -2.42
CA VAL A 46 4.39 5.34 -3.59
C VAL A 46 3.52 4.22 -4.11
N LEU A 47 3.64 3.94 -5.40
CA LEU A 47 2.99 2.81 -6.01
C LEU A 47 3.93 1.59 -6.02
N PHE A 48 3.40 0.44 -5.62
CA PHE A 48 3.87 -0.86 -6.05
C PHE A 48 2.85 -1.45 -7.03
N ASP A 49 3.21 -1.47 -8.32
CA ASP A 49 2.40 -2.10 -9.35
C ASP A 49 2.51 -3.61 -9.18
N TRP A 50 1.44 -4.24 -8.73
CA TRP A 50 1.44 -5.66 -8.39
C TRP A 50 1.93 -6.53 -9.55
N LYS A 51 1.53 -6.21 -10.80
CA LYS A 51 1.90 -7.03 -11.97
C LYS A 51 3.37 -6.89 -12.34
N LYS A 52 3.92 -5.70 -12.14
CA LYS A 52 5.27 -5.35 -12.62
C LYS A 52 6.33 -5.54 -11.55
N ASP A 53 6.02 -5.15 -10.32
CA ASP A 53 7.00 -4.99 -9.24
C ASP A 53 6.99 -6.19 -8.28
N ILE A 54 5.89 -6.96 -8.22
CA ILE A 54 5.70 -8.05 -7.25
C ILE A 54 5.63 -9.43 -7.92
N ASN A 55 4.94 -9.58 -9.06
CA ASN A 55 4.85 -10.87 -9.73
C ASN A 55 6.19 -11.30 -10.32
N ASP A 56 6.50 -12.60 -10.20
CA ASP A 56 7.51 -13.20 -11.05
C ASP A 56 7.02 -13.21 -12.52
N PRO A 57 7.86 -12.76 -13.49
CA PRO A 57 7.45 -12.58 -14.88
C PRO A 57 7.25 -13.89 -15.65
N VAL A 58 7.68 -15.04 -15.10
CA VAL A 58 7.67 -16.34 -15.76
C VAL A 58 6.82 -17.36 -15.02
N ARG A 59 6.80 -17.31 -13.69
CA ARG A 59 6.09 -18.26 -12.83
C ARG A 59 5.06 -17.55 -11.98
N ARG A 60 3.94 -18.22 -11.71
CA ARG A 60 3.03 -17.76 -10.66
C ARG A 60 3.58 -18.18 -9.30
N ASP A 61 4.10 -17.22 -8.55
CA ASP A 61 4.71 -17.40 -7.22
C ASP A 61 3.84 -16.83 -6.09
N ILE A 62 2.71 -16.22 -6.43
CA ILE A 62 1.72 -15.66 -5.52
C ILE A 62 0.36 -16.35 -5.70
N LEU A 63 -0.30 -16.63 -4.57
CA LEU A 63 -1.55 -17.39 -4.46
C LEU A 63 -2.74 -16.60 -5.02
#